data_AF-A0A4U9UKE6-F1
#
_entry.id   AF-A0A4U9UKE6-F1
#
_cell.length_a   1.000
_cell.length_b   1.000
_cell.length_c   1.000
_cell.angle_alpha   90.00
_cell.angle_beta   90.00
_cell.angle_gamma   90.00
#
_symmetry.space_group_name_H-M   'P 1'
#
loop_
_entity.id
_entity.type
_entity.pdbx_description
1 polymer ?
#
loop_
_entity_poly.entity_id
_entity_poly.type
_entity_poly.pdbx_seq_one_letter_code
_entity_poly.pdbx_strand_id
1 'polypeptide(L)'
;MHMKTRNINLLMLFTALLIGFLSSCKKDDVDIPAGVKPQISALEIGSGNNKTAKAGADLHLEAEIVAEALIDKIDIEIHQEGGANFKFSKTYTEGKYIGVKNANFHEHVDIPSEAPAGTYHFHLTVTDKAGASTTVESPLTIEAAEAKVAFKLIFTEVDAHAHGDHFHDIAEKTGVEPLTVSFGNDGKALSGAHADISPEAVYKIEFKQFDASGKEIQGQYIKDKATASFYKAFLTGGGFVLNPNSSTSTGAVFQPKEATYGDGTAVSGAVETTGIISYFTAGKDNAGEKEVTYVLRKFDDATTKASVTRVDWNLSDYASKFAGQDIVRLTFELHAEEGGH
;
A
#
# COMPACT_ATOMS: atom_id res chain seq x y z
N MET A 1 35.59 39.12 74.72
CA MET A 1 35.85 37.74 75.18
C MET A 1 35.50 36.82 74.00
N HIS A 2 36.40 36.43 73.10
CA HIS A 2 37.57 35.57 73.28
C HIS A 2 38.65 35.88 72.21
N MET A 3 39.90 36.04 72.65
CA MET A 3 41.11 35.89 71.84
C MET A 3 41.33 34.42 71.46
N LYS A 4 41.92 34.14 70.29
CA LYS A 4 43.12 33.30 70.26
C LYS A 4 43.97 33.48 69.00
N THR A 5 45.12 34.08 69.25
CA THR A 5 46.33 34.23 68.42
C THR A 5 47.17 32.95 68.38
N ARG A 6 47.97 32.82 67.29
CA ARG A 6 49.38 32.31 67.23
C ARG A 6 49.56 30.77 67.24
N ASN A 7 50.52 30.08 66.58
CA ASN A 7 51.91 30.33 66.12
C ASN A 7 52.48 29.02 65.46
N ILE A 8 53.32 29.04 64.40
CA ILE A 8 54.79 28.73 64.36
C ILE A 8 55.25 27.33 63.82
N ASN A 9 56.15 27.40 62.81
CA ASN A 9 57.32 26.59 62.36
C ASN A 9 57.34 25.04 62.45
N LEU A 10 57.90 24.39 61.40
CA LEU A 10 59.28 23.85 61.39
C LEU A 10 59.50 22.80 60.27
N LEU A 11 60.65 22.93 59.59
CA LEU A 11 61.53 21.88 59.04
C LEU A 11 61.69 21.80 57.51
N MET A 12 62.84 22.31 57.06
CA MET A 12 63.49 21.97 55.80
C MET A 12 63.97 20.50 55.82
N LEU A 13 63.85 19.81 54.70
CA LEU A 13 64.80 18.76 54.33
C LEU A 13 65.11 18.83 52.82
N PHE A 14 66.40 18.93 52.53
CA PHE A 14 67.05 18.92 51.23
C PHE A 14 66.91 17.52 50.58
N THR A 15 66.50 17.45 49.32
CA THR A 15 66.84 16.31 48.44
C THR A 15 67.12 16.79 47.03
N ALA A 16 68.27 16.35 46.53
CA ALA A 16 68.91 16.81 45.31
C ALA A 16 68.29 16.22 44.03
N LEU A 17 68.36 17.04 42.97
CA LEU A 17 68.72 16.70 41.60
C LEU A 17 68.07 15.47 40.94
N LEU A 18 67.19 15.71 39.95
CA LEU A 18 67.21 14.98 38.69
C LEU A 18 66.67 15.89 37.58
N ILE A 19 67.58 16.46 36.79
CA ILE A 19 67.26 17.09 35.51
C ILE A 19 66.94 15.95 34.55
N GLY A 20 65.67 15.59 34.46
CA GLY A 20 65.14 14.72 33.43
C GLY A 20 64.65 15.56 32.26
N PHE A 21 65.42 15.57 31.17
CA PHE A 21 64.94 15.97 29.86
C PHE A 21 63.75 15.07 29.50
N LEU A 22 62.53 15.57 29.68
CA LEU A 22 61.38 14.98 29.01
C LEU A 22 61.51 15.34 27.53
N SER A 23 62.18 14.44 26.80
CA SER A 23 62.05 14.33 25.36
C SER A 23 60.57 14.12 25.07
N SER A 24 59.90 15.18 24.61
CA SER A 24 58.54 15.10 24.10
C SER A 24 58.56 14.11 22.95
N CYS A 25 57.95 12.94 23.14
CA CYS A 25 57.54 12.08 22.05
C CYS A 25 56.77 12.96 21.05
N LYS A 26 57.35 13.15 19.87
CA LYS A 26 56.60 13.60 18.71
C LYS A 26 55.43 12.62 18.58
N LYS A 27 54.21 13.11 18.74
CA LYS A 27 53.08 12.42 18.16
C LYS A 27 53.37 12.45 16.68
N ASP A 28 53.55 11.28 16.08
CA ASP A 28 53.45 11.15 14.64
C ASP A 28 52.00 11.53 14.31
N ASP A 29 51.76 12.84 14.12
CA ASP A 29 50.72 13.27 13.19
C ASP A 29 51.15 12.64 11.88
N VAL A 30 50.51 11.53 11.52
CA VAL A 30 50.54 11.06 10.16
C VAL A 30 50.02 12.25 9.36
N ASP A 31 50.94 12.98 8.71
CA ASP A 31 50.62 14.04 7.76
C ASP A 31 49.68 13.41 6.73
N ILE A 32 48.37 13.56 6.94
CA ILE A 32 47.38 13.15 5.96
C ILE A 32 47.67 14.05 4.76
N PRO A 33 48.08 13.49 3.60
CA PRO A 33 48.46 14.32 2.49
C PRO A 33 47.26 15.19 2.10
N ALA A 34 47.47 16.51 2.09
CA ALA A 34 46.43 17.44 1.70
C ALA A 34 45.89 17.06 0.31
N GLY A 35 44.57 16.85 0.21
CA GLY A 35 43.90 16.54 -1.05
C GLY A 35 43.64 15.05 -1.35
N VAL A 36 43.93 14.12 -0.43
CA VAL A 36 43.41 12.74 -0.56
C VAL A 36 41.90 12.76 -0.35
N LYS A 37 41.14 12.42 -1.40
CA LYS A 37 39.68 12.37 -1.35
C LYS A 37 39.20 11.03 -0.76
N PRO A 38 38.00 11.00 -0.15
CA PRO A 38 37.36 9.74 0.22
C PRO A 38 37.24 8.78 -0.96
N GLN A 39 37.30 7.48 -0.71
CA GLN A 39 37.03 6.43 -1.68
C GLN A 39 35.71 5.77 -1.35
N ILE A 40 34.90 5.52 -2.38
CA ILE A 40 33.63 4.80 -2.29
C ILE A 40 33.72 3.63 -3.25
N SER A 41 33.40 2.43 -2.79
CA SER A 41 33.44 1.20 -3.58
C SER A 41 32.29 0.27 -3.18
N ALA A 42 32.09 -0.81 -3.95
CA ALA A 42 31.03 -1.80 -3.70
C ALA A 42 29.63 -1.19 -3.53
N LEU A 43 29.30 -0.14 -4.31
CA LEU A 43 27.97 0.47 -4.27
C LEU A 43 26.90 -0.52 -4.75
N GLU A 44 25.96 -0.83 -3.87
CA GLU A 44 24.75 -1.58 -4.15
C GLU A 44 23.52 -0.70 -3.88
N ILE A 45 22.60 -0.69 -4.85
CA ILE A 45 21.36 0.08 -4.78
C ILE A 45 20.17 -0.84 -5.10
N GLY A 46 19.24 -0.92 -4.17
CA GLY A 46 18.11 -1.84 -4.25
C GLY A 46 18.51 -3.29 -3.97
N SER A 47 17.53 -4.17 -3.90
CA SER A 47 17.76 -5.58 -3.59
C SER A 47 18.58 -6.26 -4.71
N GLY A 48 19.78 -6.75 -4.38
CA GLY A 48 20.64 -7.44 -5.34
C GLY A 48 21.20 -6.49 -6.42
N ASN A 49 21.40 -5.22 -6.07
CA ASN A 49 21.85 -4.15 -6.95
C ASN A 49 20.98 -3.98 -8.22
N ASN A 50 19.68 -4.21 -8.10
CA ASN A 50 18.73 -4.12 -9.22
C ASN A 50 18.47 -2.67 -9.67
N LYS A 51 18.88 -1.67 -8.88
CA LYS A 51 18.71 -0.24 -9.15
C LYS A 51 17.25 0.15 -9.33
N THR A 52 16.35 -0.51 -8.61
CA THR A 52 14.94 -0.15 -8.56
C THR A 52 14.50 0.16 -7.13
N ALA A 53 13.57 1.08 -7.02
CA ALA A 53 12.84 1.37 -5.79
C ALA A 53 11.36 1.54 -6.13
N LYS A 54 10.50 1.51 -5.12
CA LYS A 54 9.08 1.81 -5.26
C LYS A 54 8.75 3.05 -4.45
N ALA A 55 7.97 3.97 -5.01
CA ALA A 55 7.54 5.14 -4.25
C ALA A 55 6.79 4.69 -2.97
N GLY A 56 7.18 5.22 -1.81
CA GLY A 56 6.61 4.84 -0.51
C GLY A 56 7.19 3.58 0.11
N ALA A 57 8.20 2.95 -0.51
CA ALA A 57 8.95 1.82 0.04
C ALA A 57 10.39 2.21 0.39
N ASP A 58 11.08 1.35 1.13
CA ASP A 58 12.48 1.53 1.44
C ASP A 58 13.39 1.18 0.26
N LEU A 59 14.46 1.95 0.10
CA LEU A 59 15.57 1.69 -0.81
C LEU A 59 16.76 1.23 0.03
N HIS A 60 17.16 -0.03 -0.16
CA HIS A 60 18.38 -0.59 0.38
C HIS A 60 19.61 0.02 -0.29
N LEU A 61 20.61 0.41 0.51
CA LEU A 61 21.87 0.99 0.05
C LEU A 61 23.04 0.36 0.82
N GLU A 62 24.05 -0.09 0.09
CA GLU A 62 25.33 -0.55 0.66
C GLU A 62 26.52 0.08 -0.06
N ALA A 63 27.58 0.45 0.67
CA ALA A 63 28.85 0.88 0.11
C ALA A 63 30.02 0.73 1.09
N GLU A 64 31.22 0.50 0.58
CA GLU A 64 32.48 0.55 1.34
C GLU A 64 33.12 1.92 1.20
N ILE A 65 33.40 2.58 2.33
CA ILE A 65 33.93 3.94 2.38
C ILE A 65 35.28 3.96 3.11
N VAL A 66 36.26 4.64 2.51
CA VAL A 66 37.56 4.94 3.13
C VAL A 66 37.84 6.44 3.01
N ALA A 67 37.95 7.15 4.14
CA ALA A 67 38.31 8.56 4.21
C ALA A 67 39.51 8.76 5.13
N GLU A 68 40.68 9.05 4.56
CA GLU A 68 41.92 9.24 5.34
C GLU A 68 41.77 10.34 6.39
N ALA A 69 41.15 11.47 6.03
CA ALA A 69 40.87 12.58 6.93
C ALA A 69 39.61 12.42 7.80
N LEU A 70 39.13 11.17 7.97
CA LEU A 70 37.91 10.80 8.68
C LEU A 70 36.64 11.36 8.04
N ILE A 71 35.58 10.55 8.01
CA ILE A 71 34.30 10.96 7.44
C ILE A 71 33.71 12.11 8.28
N ASP A 72 33.29 13.19 7.63
CA ASP A 72 32.56 14.31 8.23
C ASP A 72 31.06 14.22 7.93
N LYS A 73 30.72 13.88 6.68
CA LYS A 73 29.35 13.82 6.20
C LYS A 73 29.17 12.81 5.06
N ILE A 74 28.02 12.16 5.03
CA ILE A 74 27.54 11.35 3.90
C ILE A 74 26.21 11.93 3.42
N ASP A 75 26.10 12.26 2.14
CA ASP A 75 24.88 12.74 1.50
C ASP A 75 24.38 11.74 0.46
N ILE A 76 23.08 11.46 0.51
CA ILE A 76 22.31 10.83 -0.56
C ILE A 76 21.50 11.91 -1.24
N GLU A 77 21.53 11.92 -2.57
CA GLU A 77 20.65 12.72 -3.39
C GLU A 77 20.06 11.88 -4.51
N ILE A 78 18.75 11.97 -4.71
CA ILE A 78 18.01 11.31 -5.79
C ILE A 78 17.22 12.41 -6.50
N HIS A 79 17.43 12.59 -7.80
CA HIS A 79 16.69 13.56 -8.58
C HIS A 79 16.18 12.98 -9.89
N GLN A 80 14.99 13.41 -10.30
CA GLN A 80 14.32 12.88 -11.48
C GLN A 80 14.99 13.35 -12.78
N GLU A 81 15.14 12.45 -13.75
CA GLU A 81 15.60 12.80 -15.09
C GLU A 81 14.45 13.40 -15.91
N GLY A 82 14.75 14.35 -16.81
CA GLY A 82 13.77 14.80 -17.82
C GLY A 82 12.80 15.92 -17.41
N GLY A 83 13.07 16.65 -16.32
CA GLY A 83 12.45 17.97 -16.08
C GLY A 83 11.29 18.04 -15.09
N ALA A 84 11.00 16.95 -14.37
CA ALA A 84 10.17 17.03 -13.17
C ALA A 84 11.05 17.37 -11.96
N ASN A 85 10.60 18.31 -11.13
CA ASN A 85 11.38 18.89 -10.02
C ASN A 85 11.47 17.98 -8.78
N PHE A 86 11.19 16.67 -8.90
CA PHE A 86 11.26 15.80 -7.74
C PHE A 86 12.73 15.55 -7.37
N LYS A 87 13.07 15.91 -6.14
CA LYS A 87 14.36 15.68 -5.52
C LYS A 87 14.15 15.21 -4.09
N PHE A 88 14.86 14.15 -3.74
CA PHE A 88 14.99 13.65 -2.39
C PHE A 88 16.45 13.77 -1.96
N SER A 89 16.69 14.19 -0.73
CA SER A 89 18.03 14.25 -0.16
C SER A 89 18.02 13.79 1.30
N LYS A 90 19.02 13.03 1.70
CA LYS A 90 19.25 12.59 3.08
C LYS A 90 20.71 12.75 3.44
N THR A 91 20.98 13.34 4.60
CA THR A 91 22.33 13.66 5.04
C THR A 91 22.59 13.02 6.40
N TYR A 92 23.75 12.38 6.54
CA TYR A 92 24.28 11.83 7.78
C TYR A 92 25.46 12.68 8.24
N THR A 93 25.29 13.42 9.35
CA THR A 93 26.34 14.18 10.04
C THR A 93 26.60 13.67 11.45
N GLU A 94 25.87 12.63 11.88
CA GLU A 94 25.99 12.01 13.19
C GLU A 94 25.89 10.47 13.04
N GLY A 95 26.25 9.73 14.09
CA GLY A 95 26.12 8.27 14.15
C GLY A 95 27.40 7.50 13.82
N LYS A 96 27.25 6.19 13.58
CA LYS A 96 28.35 5.21 13.54
C LYS A 96 29.36 5.42 12.40
N TYR A 97 29.00 6.18 11.37
CA TYR A 97 29.85 6.42 10.20
C TYR A 97 30.71 7.68 10.32
N ILE A 98 30.45 8.56 11.29
CA ILE A 98 31.07 9.88 11.34
C ILE A 98 32.29 9.86 12.27
N GLY A 99 33.38 10.50 11.83
CA GLY A 99 34.65 10.54 12.55
C GLY A 99 35.47 9.25 12.47
N VAL A 100 35.09 8.31 11.61
CA VAL A 100 35.85 7.07 11.36
C VAL A 100 36.53 7.13 9.99
N LYS A 101 37.61 6.36 9.84
CA LYS A 101 38.36 6.23 8.59
C LYS A 101 37.72 5.25 7.61
N ASN A 102 37.26 4.10 8.10
CA ASN A 102 36.64 3.05 7.28
C ASN A 102 35.20 2.83 7.75
N ALA A 103 34.27 2.67 6.82
CA ALA A 103 32.88 2.37 7.11
C ALA A 103 32.27 1.48 6.02
N ASN A 104 31.60 0.41 6.43
CA ASN A 104 30.60 -0.27 5.59
C ASN A 104 29.27 0.47 5.84
N PHE A 105 28.89 1.31 4.88
CA PHE A 105 27.63 2.04 4.87
C PHE A 105 26.52 1.08 4.49
N HIS A 106 25.53 0.90 5.37
CA HIS A 106 24.38 0.05 5.13
C HIS A 106 23.15 0.73 5.71
N GLU A 107 22.29 1.26 4.84
CA GLU A 107 21.10 2.00 5.23
C GLU A 107 19.89 1.60 4.37
N HIS A 108 18.72 1.75 4.96
CA HIS A 108 17.45 1.70 4.26
C HIS A 108 16.86 3.11 4.28
N VAL A 109 16.59 3.68 3.11
CA VAL A 109 16.03 5.03 2.98
C VAL A 109 14.63 4.97 2.39
N ASP A 110 13.65 5.52 3.09
CA ASP A 110 12.28 5.57 2.57
C ASP A 110 12.20 6.53 1.38
N ILE A 111 11.77 6.00 0.23
CA ILE A 111 11.42 6.84 -0.92
C ILE A 111 10.05 7.46 -0.65
N PRO A 112 9.89 8.80 -0.79
CA PRO A 112 8.59 9.43 -0.56
C PRO A 112 7.50 8.81 -1.45
N SER A 113 6.30 8.61 -0.89
CA SER A 113 5.17 7.97 -1.59
C SER A 113 4.67 8.78 -2.79
N GLU A 114 4.93 10.07 -2.79
CA GLU A 114 4.62 11.02 -3.84
C GLU A 114 5.68 11.09 -4.94
N ALA A 115 6.80 10.34 -4.82
CA ALA A 115 7.82 10.27 -5.86
C ALA A 115 7.18 9.77 -7.17
N PRO A 116 7.24 10.56 -8.26
CA PRO A 116 6.70 10.12 -9.55
C PRO A 116 7.42 8.87 -10.04
N ALA A 117 6.70 7.96 -10.69
CA ALA A 117 7.35 6.86 -11.38
C ALA A 117 8.23 7.38 -12.52
N GLY A 118 9.42 6.79 -12.72
CA GLY A 118 10.32 7.16 -13.80
C GLY A 118 11.79 6.88 -13.51
N THR A 119 12.64 7.49 -14.34
CA THR A 119 14.11 7.39 -14.24
C THR A 119 14.67 8.53 -13.38
N TYR A 120 15.63 8.18 -12.54
CA TYR A 120 16.29 9.05 -11.59
C TYR A 120 17.80 8.86 -11.63
N HIS A 121 18.52 9.88 -11.18
CA HIS A 121 19.93 9.78 -10.85
C HIS A 121 20.11 9.75 -9.33
N PHE A 122 20.76 8.69 -8.84
CA PHE A 122 21.19 8.53 -7.46
C PHE A 122 22.64 9.01 -7.32
N HIS A 123 22.91 9.81 -6.29
CA HIS A 123 24.23 10.32 -5.93
C HIS A 123 24.51 9.97 -4.47
N LEU A 124 25.65 9.32 -4.22
CA LEU A 124 26.22 9.16 -2.88
C LEU A 124 27.50 9.99 -2.80
N THR A 125 27.51 10.99 -1.91
CA THR A 125 28.66 11.88 -1.69
C THR A 125 29.20 11.68 -0.29
N VAL A 126 30.51 11.44 -0.17
CA VAL A 126 31.22 11.40 1.10
C VAL A 126 32.13 12.61 1.17
N THR A 127 32.04 13.37 2.27
CA THR A 127 32.93 14.50 2.58
C THR A 127 33.71 14.15 3.85
N ASP A 128 35.03 14.36 3.85
CA ASP A 128 35.88 14.20 5.03
C ASP A 128 36.07 15.49 5.82
N LYS A 129 36.71 15.41 7.00
CA LYS A 129 36.93 16.58 7.87
C LYS A 129 37.96 17.57 7.34
N ALA A 130 38.71 17.21 6.30
CA ALA A 130 39.57 18.15 5.57
C ALA A 130 38.79 18.90 4.47
N GLY A 131 37.52 18.56 4.27
CA GLY A 131 36.62 19.15 3.27
C GLY A 131 36.77 18.56 1.87
N ALA A 132 37.54 17.47 1.70
CA ALA A 132 37.64 16.77 0.43
C ALA A 132 36.43 15.84 0.26
N SER A 133 35.93 15.74 -0.98
CA SER A 133 34.74 14.95 -1.27
C SER A 133 34.87 14.10 -2.53
N THR A 134 34.14 12.99 -2.52
CA THR A 134 33.94 12.07 -3.65
C THR A 134 32.46 11.77 -3.79
N THR A 135 31.97 11.79 -5.02
CA THR A 135 30.60 11.43 -5.39
C THR A 135 30.65 10.23 -6.33
N VAL A 136 29.80 9.23 -6.07
CA VAL A 136 29.50 8.17 -7.03
C VAL A 136 28.04 8.28 -7.44
N GLU A 137 27.77 7.97 -8.69
CA GLU A 137 26.45 8.14 -9.31
C GLU A 137 25.98 6.81 -9.90
N SER A 138 24.67 6.59 -9.89
CA SER A 138 24.03 5.46 -10.55
C SER A 138 22.66 5.87 -11.09
N PRO A 139 22.19 5.28 -12.21
CA PRO A 139 20.77 5.34 -12.53
C PRO A 139 19.98 4.61 -11.44
N LEU A 140 18.74 5.06 -11.25
CA LEU A 140 17.73 4.45 -10.39
C LEU A 140 16.39 4.53 -11.12
N THR A 141 15.62 3.45 -11.13
CA THR A 141 14.22 3.49 -11.56
C THR A 141 13.33 3.51 -10.33
N ILE A 142 12.48 4.52 -10.20
CA ILE A 142 11.41 4.52 -9.20
C ILE A 142 10.14 4.06 -9.88
N GLU A 143 9.59 2.94 -9.41
CA GLU A 143 8.27 2.47 -9.80
C GLU A 143 7.19 3.21 -9.02
N ALA A 144 5.99 3.28 -9.60
CA ALA A 144 4.84 3.87 -8.92
C ALA A 144 4.59 3.18 -7.57
N ALA A 145 4.11 3.95 -6.59
CA ALA A 145 3.68 3.40 -5.32
C ALA A 145 2.70 2.24 -5.55
N GLU A 146 2.70 1.26 -4.65
CA GLU A 146 1.61 0.27 -4.67
C GLU A 146 0.30 1.00 -4.55
N ALA A 147 -0.58 0.79 -5.52
CA ALA A 147 -1.94 1.24 -5.43
C ALA A 147 -2.55 0.58 -4.19
N LYS A 148 -2.77 1.38 -3.16
CA LYS A 148 -3.39 0.90 -1.92
C LYS A 148 -4.74 0.30 -2.26
N VAL A 149 -4.96 -0.94 -1.80
CA VAL A 149 -6.25 -1.61 -1.94
C VAL A 149 -7.29 -0.84 -1.12
N ALA A 150 -8.23 -0.22 -1.82
CA ALA A 150 -9.33 0.54 -1.22
C ALA A 150 -10.61 -0.29 -1.15
N PHE A 151 -10.79 -1.22 -2.08
CA PHE A 151 -11.94 -2.10 -2.12
C PHE A 151 -11.55 -3.52 -2.54
N LYS A 152 -12.37 -4.49 -2.15
CA LYS A 152 -12.33 -5.86 -2.67
C LYS A 152 -13.72 -6.35 -3.01
N LEU A 153 -13.81 -7.17 -4.04
CA LEU A 153 -14.92 -8.08 -4.27
C LEU A 153 -14.37 -9.50 -4.11
N ILE A 154 -14.93 -10.27 -3.17
CA ILE A 154 -14.50 -11.62 -2.88
C ILE A 154 -15.61 -12.57 -3.33
N PHE A 155 -15.31 -13.44 -4.29
CA PHE A 155 -16.21 -14.42 -4.87
C PHE A 155 -15.90 -15.78 -4.25
N THR A 156 -16.83 -16.32 -3.49
CA THR A 156 -16.73 -17.68 -2.92
C THR A 156 -17.82 -18.54 -3.52
N GLU A 157 -17.47 -19.65 -4.16
CA GLU A 157 -18.47 -20.57 -4.69
C GLU A 157 -19.35 -21.13 -3.54
N VAL A 158 -20.65 -21.25 -3.79
CA VAL A 158 -21.64 -21.76 -2.84
C VAL A 158 -22.55 -22.78 -3.52
N ASP A 159 -23.16 -23.66 -2.72
CA ASP A 159 -24.23 -24.52 -3.20
C ASP A 159 -25.52 -23.71 -3.24
N ALA A 160 -26.09 -23.51 -4.42
CA ALA A 160 -27.35 -22.82 -4.61
C ALA A 160 -27.95 -23.15 -5.98
N HIS A 161 -29.25 -22.96 -6.15
CA HIS A 161 -29.93 -23.15 -7.43
C HIS A 161 -30.65 -21.87 -7.86
N ALA A 162 -30.34 -21.36 -9.06
CA ALA A 162 -31.02 -20.22 -9.65
C ALA A 162 -32.40 -20.63 -10.19
N HIS A 163 -33.44 -19.90 -9.83
CA HIS A 163 -34.79 -20.06 -10.39
C HIS A 163 -35.44 -18.69 -10.59
N GLY A 164 -35.79 -18.36 -11.83
CA GLY A 164 -36.28 -17.03 -12.17
C GLY A 164 -35.26 -15.96 -11.80
N ASP A 165 -35.60 -15.09 -10.85
CA ASP A 165 -34.81 -13.92 -10.44
C ASP A 165 -34.07 -14.08 -9.09
N HIS A 166 -33.99 -15.30 -8.55
CA HIS A 166 -33.39 -15.55 -7.24
C HIS A 166 -32.78 -16.95 -7.10
N PHE A 167 -32.14 -17.19 -5.96
CA PHE A 167 -31.54 -18.46 -5.58
C PHE A 167 -32.31 -19.17 -4.47
N HIS A 168 -32.44 -20.49 -4.61
CA HIS A 168 -32.89 -21.44 -3.59
C HIS A 168 -31.71 -22.15 -2.93
N ASP A 169 -31.97 -22.69 -1.73
CA ASP A 169 -31.10 -23.65 -1.02
C ASP A 169 -29.63 -23.22 -0.87
N ILE A 170 -29.41 -21.92 -0.67
CA ILE A 170 -28.07 -21.37 -0.50
C ILE A 170 -27.40 -21.98 0.74
N ALA A 171 -26.28 -22.64 0.53
CA ALA A 171 -25.41 -23.19 1.57
C ALA A 171 -23.93 -22.93 1.23
N GLU A 172 -23.12 -22.77 2.26
CA GLU A 172 -21.67 -22.62 2.09
C GLU A 172 -21.07 -23.92 1.54
N LYS A 173 -20.21 -23.80 0.53
CA LYS A 173 -19.47 -24.93 -0.05
C LYS A 173 -18.11 -25.04 0.66
N THR A 174 -17.74 -26.24 1.11
CA THR A 174 -16.47 -26.44 1.82
C THR A 174 -15.31 -26.72 0.86
N GLY A 175 -14.11 -26.27 1.22
CA GLY A 175 -12.89 -26.58 0.45
C GLY A 175 -12.73 -25.79 -0.85
N VAL A 176 -13.48 -24.71 -1.01
CA VAL A 176 -13.35 -23.77 -2.14
C VAL A 176 -12.42 -22.61 -1.76
N GLU A 177 -11.58 -22.20 -2.69
CA GLU A 177 -10.73 -21.02 -2.53
C GLU A 177 -11.47 -19.78 -3.06
N PRO A 178 -11.58 -18.69 -2.29
CA PRO A 178 -12.21 -17.47 -2.78
C PRO A 178 -11.35 -16.75 -3.83
N LEU A 179 -11.96 -16.41 -4.95
CA LEU A 179 -11.40 -15.47 -5.92
C LEU A 179 -11.55 -14.04 -5.38
N THR A 180 -10.52 -13.21 -5.49
CA THR A 180 -10.57 -11.82 -5.01
C THR A 180 -10.14 -10.84 -6.10
N VAL A 181 -11.01 -9.88 -6.42
CA VAL A 181 -10.67 -8.71 -7.23
C VAL A 181 -10.41 -7.54 -6.29
N SER A 182 -9.22 -6.93 -6.39
CA SER A 182 -8.81 -5.78 -5.58
C SER A 182 -8.83 -4.50 -6.40
N PHE A 183 -9.24 -3.39 -5.79
CA PHE A 183 -9.44 -2.11 -6.46
C PHE A 183 -8.72 -0.97 -5.74
N GLY A 184 -8.26 0.01 -6.51
CA GLY A 184 -7.76 1.28 -5.99
C GLY A 184 -8.89 2.26 -5.63
N ASN A 185 -8.52 3.44 -5.11
CA ASN A 185 -9.47 4.50 -4.78
C ASN A 185 -10.22 5.07 -6.00
N ASP A 186 -9.68 4.88 -7.21
CA ASP A 186 -10.30 5.29 -8.47
C ASP A 186 -11.37 4.31 -8.98
N GLY A 187 -11.59 3.21 -8.24
CA GLY A 187 -12.59 2.19 -8.59
C GLY A 187 -12.16 1.26 -9.72
N LYS A 188 -10.90 1.32 -10.16
CA LYS A 188 -10.38 0.39 -11.16
C LYS A 188 -9.76 -0.83 -10.49
N ALA A 189 -9.95 -1.99 -11.12
CA ALA A 189 -9.23 -3.19 -10.72
C ALA A 189 -7.72 -2.94 -10.79
N LEU A 190 -6.99 -3.39 -9.77
CA LEU A 190 -5.54 -3.33 -9.77
C LEU A 190 -4.97 -4.26 -10.85
N SER A 191 -3.78 -3.95 -11.38
CA SER A 191 -3.20 -4.64 -12.55
C SER A 191 -3.31 -6.17 -12.45
N GLY A 192 -3.96 -6.78 -13.45
CA GLY A 192 -4.15 -8.22 -13.54
C GLY A 192 -5.33 -8.78 -12.72
N ALA A 193 -6.06 -7.97 -11.95
CA ALA A 193 -7.23 -8.44 -11.21
C ALA A 193 -8.46 -8.52 -12.12
N HIS A 194 -8.87 -9.75 -12.44
CA HIS A 194 -10.09 -10.12 -13.15
C HIS A 194 -10.83 -11.19 -12.33
N ALA A 195 -12.09 -11.44 -12.69
CA ALA A 195 -12.90 -12.46 -12.05
C ALA A 195 -13.11 -13.64 -12.99
N ASP A 196 -12.32 -14.68 -12.84
CA ASP A 196 -12.51 -15.98 -13.48
C ASP A 196 -13.56 -16.80 -12.73
N ILE A 197 -14.68 -17.06 -13.37
CA ILE A 197 -15.77 -17.83 -12.77
C ILE A 197 -16.30 -18.89 -13.72
N SER A 198 -16.82 -19.98 -13.16
CA SER A 198 -17.67 -20.89 -13.92
C SER A 198 -19.03 -20.25 -14.15
N PRO A 199 -19.55 -20.24 -15.38
CA PRO A 199 -20.86 -19.67 -15.68
C PRO A 199 -22.00 -20.44 -15.00
N GLU A 200 -21.80 -21.71 -14.63
CA GLU A 200 -22.82 -22.54 -13.98
C GLU A 200 -22.82 -22.43 -12.45
N ALA A 201 -21.69 -22.02 -11.89
CA ALA A 201 -21.54 -21.93 -10.44
C ALA A 201 -22.26 -20.70 -9.88
N VAL A 202 -22.57 -20.76 -8.59
CA VAL A 202 -23.11 -19.63 -7.84
C VAL A 202 -22.04 -19.15 -6.88
N TYR A 203 -21.81 -17.85 -6.85
CA TYR A 203 -20.80 -17.21 -6.01
C TYR A 203 -21.47 -16.29 -5.01
N LYS A 204 -21.15 -16.45 -3.72
CA LYS A 204 -21.31 -15.39 -2.73
C LYS A 204 -20.26 -14.32 -3.03
N ILE A 205 -20.73 -13.09 -3.19
CA ILE A 205 -19.88 -11.91 -3.34
C ILE A 205 -19.91 -11.14 -2.04
N GLU A 206 -18.73 -10.95 -1.43
CA GLU A 206 -18.53 -10.04 -0.33
C GLU A 206 -17.83 -8.76 -0.81
N PHE A 207 -18.51 -7.62 -0.66
CA PHE A 207 -17.89 -6.33 -0.87
C PHE A 207 -17.16 -5.88 0.39
N LYS A 208 -15.90 -5.48 0.25
CA LYS A 208 -15.08 -4.90 1.33
C LYS A 208 -14.63 -3.50 0.93
N GLN A 209 -14.61 -2.59 1.89
CA GLN A 209 -14.04 -1.25 1.74
C GLN A 209 -13.07 -1.01 2.89
N PHE A 210 -11.92 -0.42 2.57
CA PHE A 210 -10.86 -0.12 3.52
C PHE A 210 -10.69 1.40 3.67
N ASP A 211 -10.44 1.87 4.90
CA ASP A 211 -9.98 3.24 5.13
C ASP A 211 -8.46 3.38 4.89
N ALA A 212 -7.93 4.61 5.05
CA ALA A 212 -6.51 4.89 4.83
C ALA A 212 -5.55 4.13 5.77
N SER A 213 -6.07 3.57 6.88
CA SER A 213 -5.31 2.72 7.82
C SER A 213 -5.41 1.23 7.49
N GLY A 214 -6.19 0.84 6.48
CA GLY A 214 -6.44 -0.55 6.11
C GLY A 214 -7.55 -1.22 6.91
N LYS A 215 -8.35 -0.47 7.66
CA LYS A 215 -9.48 -1.01 8.44
C LYS A 215 -10.71 -1.17 7.56
N GLU A 216 -11.41 -2.29 7.70
CA GLU A 216 -12.72 -2.53 7.06
C GLU A 216 -13.79 -1.54 7.56
N ILE A 217 -14.47 -0.87 6.64
CA ILE A 217 -15.48 0.16 6.92
C ILE A 217 -16.81 -0.04 6.18
N GLN A 218 -16.96 -1.08 5.35
CA GLN A 218 -18.20 -1.35 4.60
C GLN A 218 -19.43 -1.57 5.50
N GLY A 219 -19.23 -1.96 6.76
CA GLY A 219 -20.30 -2.13 7.75
C GLY A 219 -21.12 -0.86 7.98
N GLN A 220 -20.59 0.32 7.62
CA GLN A 220 -21.31 1.58 7.69
C GLN A 220 -22.57 1.61 6.82
N TYR A 221 -22.63 0.83 5.74
CA TYR A 221 -23.77 0.84 4.80
C TYR A 221 -24.93 -0.06 5.23
N ILE A 222 -24.65 -1.04 6.10
CA ILE A 222 -25.61 -2.03 6.59
C ILE A 222 -25.76 -1.95 8.12
N LYS A 223 -25.34 -0.84 8.74
CA LYS A 223 -25.30 -0.65 10.19
C LYS A 223 -26.61 -1.02 10.89
N ASP A 224 -27.71 -0.51 10.36
CA ASP A 224 -29.07 -0.71 10.85
C ASP A 224 -30.06 -0.57 9.68
N LYS A 225 -31.32 -0.92 9.90
CA LYS A 225 -32.37 -0.82 8.87
C LYS A 225 -32.51 0.59 8.30
N ALA A 226 -32.47 1.62 9.16
CA ALA A 226 -32.64 3.00 8.75
C ALA A 226 -31.55 3.44 7.76
N THR A 227 -30.31 3.03 8.01
CA THR A 227 -29.17 3.27 7.12
C THR A 227 -29.29 2.45 5.85
N ALA A 228 -29.55 1.15 5.99
CA ALA A 228 -29.64 0.22 4.87
C ALA A 228 -30.72 0.63 3.86
N SER A 229 -31.82 1.26 4.30
CA SER A 229 -32.89 1.79 3.45
C SER A 229 -32.43 2.80 2.38
N PHE A 230 -31.18 3.26 2.40
CA PHE A 230 -30.62 4.16 1.41
C PHE A 230 -29.55 3.55 0.51
N TYR A 231 -29.15 2.29 0.71
CA TYR A 231 -28.07 1.67 -0.07
C TYR A 231 -28.52 0.41 -0.80
N LYS A 232 -28.13 0.27 -2.07
CA LYS A 232 -28.32 -0.98 -2.83
C LYS A 232 -27.22 -1.14 -3.86
N ALA A 233 -26.70 -2.36 -3.97
CA ALA A 233 -25.74 -2.73 -4.98
C ALA A 233 -26.42 -3.13 -6.28
N PHE A 234 -25.75 -2.81 -7.37
CA PHE A 234 -26.03 -3.23 -8.73
C PHE A 234 -24.78 -3.90 -9.30
N LEU A 235 -24.95 -4.75 -10.30
CA LEU A 235 -23.86 -5.32 -11.07
C LEU A 235 -24.16 -5.03 -12.54
N THR A 236 -23.68 -3.89 -13.02
CA THR A 236 -24.04 -3.34 -14.34
C THR A 236 -22.97 -3.65 -15.39
N GLY A 237 -23.24 -3.36 -16.66
CA GLY A 237 -22.35 -3.72 -17.77
C GLY A 237 -22.56 -5.16 -18.24
N GLY A 238 -21.63 -5.69 -19.03
CA GLY A 238 -21.61 -7.07 -19.52
C GLY A 238 -22.74 -7.50 -20.48
N GLY A 239 -23.82 -6.73 -20.60
CA GLY A 239 -24.96 -7.03 -21.46
C GLY A 239 -25.58 -8.40 -21.15
N PHE A 240 -25.88 -8.67 -19.87
CA PHE A 240 -26.31 -10.00 -19.45
C PHE A 240 -27.71 -10.35 -19.96
N VAL A 241 -27.86 -11.58 -20.47
CA VAL A 241 -29.17 -12.25 -20.55
C VAL A 241 -29.58 -12.63 -19.14
N LEU A 242 -30.54 -11.92 -18.56
CA LEU A 242 -31.05 -12.24 -17.23
C LEU A 242 -31.79 -13.56 -17.24
N ASN A 243 -31.70 -14.33 -16.15
CA ASN A 243 -32.32 -15.65 -16.06
C ASN A 243 -33.84 -15.68 -16.34
N PRO A 244 -34.66 -14.69 -15.89
CA PRO A 244 -36.07 -14.62 -16.29
C PRO A 244 -36.31 -14.42 -17.80
N ASN A 245 -35.31 -13.90 -18.51
CA ASN A 245 -35.35 -13.66 -19.96
C ASN A 245 -34.63 -14.76 -20.76
N SER A 246 -34.03 -15.75 -20.08
CA SER A 246 -33.36 -16.89 -20.69
C SER A 246 -34.41 -17.92 -21.16
N SER A 247 -34.26 -18.42 -22.38
CA SER A 247 -35.12 -19.50 -22.90
C SER A 247 -34.77 -20.87 -22.31
N THR A 248 -33.58 -21.00 -21.72
CA THR A 248 -33.02 -22.23 -21.14
C THR A 248 -32.95 -22.19 -19.62
N SER A 249 -33.36 -21.08 -19.00
CA SER A 249 -33.19 -20.85 -17.54
C SER A 249 -31.73 -20.95 -17.08
N THR A 250 -30.80 -20.53 -17.95
CA THR A 250 -29.36 -20.48 -17.70
C THR A 250 -28.81 -19.07 -17.86
N GLY A 251 -29.62 -18.06 -17.53
CA GLY A 251 -29.19 -16.66 -17.56
C GLY A 251 -28.62 -16.18 -16.22
N ALA A 252 -28.26 -14.89 -16.17
CA ALA A 252 -27.62 -14.30 -15.00
C ALA A 252 -28.63 -13.97 -13.89
N VAL A 253 -28.20 -14.14 -12.64
CA VAL A 253 -28.92 -13.69 -11.45
C VAL A 253 -27.93 -12.99 -10.53
N PHE A 254 -28.28 -11.79 -10.06
CA PHE A 254 -27.57 -11.09 -8.99
C PHE A 254 -28.56 -10.77 -7.86
N GLN A 255 -28.27 -11.24 -6.66
CA GLN A 255 -29.16 -11.16 -5.52
C GLN A 255 -28.43 -10.66 -4.27
N PRO A 256 -28.60 -9.37 -3.91
CA PRO A 256 -28.30 -8.89 -2.56
C PRO A 256 -29.07 -9.67 -1.48
N LYS A 257 -28.37 -10.17 -0.45
CA LYS A 257 -28.95 -11.09 0.54
C LYS A 257 -28.17 -11.13 1.86
N GLU A 258 -28.09 -9.99 2.56
CA GLU A 258 -27.68 -9.97 3.96
C GLU A 258 -28.74 -10.63 4.85
N ALA A 259 -28.33 -11.39 5.87
CA ALA A 259 -29.24 -12.01 6.84
C ALA A 259 -29.50 -11.13 8.07
N THR A 260 -28.52 -10.29 8.45
CA THR A 260 -28.59 -9.39 9.59
C THR A 260 -27.96 -8.04 9.26
N TYR A 261 -28.43 -7.00 9.94
CA TYR A 261 -27.78 -5.69 9.96
C TYR A 261 -26.60 -5.69 10.95
N GLY A 262 -25.80 -4.63 10.92
CA GLY A 262 -24.66 -4.44 11.82
C GLY A 262 -25.03 -4.35 13.30
N ASP A 263 -26.28 -3.96 13.62
CA ASP A 263 -26.84 -3.97 14.97
C ASP A 263 -27.40 -5.35 15.41
N GLY A 264 -27.30 -6.37 14.54
CA GLY A 264 -27.76 -7.73 14.79
C GLY A 264 -29.25 -7.96 14.50
N THR A 265 -30.01 -6.93 14.13
CA THR A 265 -31.42 -7.12 13.74
C THR A 265 -31.52 -7.89 12.43
N ALA A 266 -32.54 -8.73 12.29
CA ALA A 266 -32.73 -9.56 11.09
C ALA A 266 -33.16 -8.71 9.89
N VAL A 267 -32.61 -9.01 8.72
CA VAL A 267 -33.03 -8.41 7.45
C VAL A 267 -34.24 -9.20 6.93
N SER A 268 -35.35 -8.51 6.67
CA SER A 268 -36.59 -9.14 6.24
C SER A 268 -37.00 -8.68 4.85
N GLY A 269 -36.93 -9.56 3.85
CA GLY A 269 -37.48 -9.29 2.52
C GLY A 269 -36.48 -8.72 1.50
N ALA A 270 -36.95 -8.64 0.26
CA ALA A 270 -36.09 -8.51 -0.93
C ALA A 270 -35.46 -7.12 -1.16
N VAL A 271 -36.05 -6.07 -0.57
CA VAL A 271 -35.65 -4.66 -0.77
C VAL A 271 -34.85 -4.08 0.39
N GLU A 272 -34.78 -4.81 1.52
CA GLU A 272 -34.14 -4.38 2.75
C GLU A 272 -32.62 -4.60 2.74
N THR A 273 -32.13 -5.32 1.75
CA THR A 273 -30.72 -5.66 1.52
C THR A 273 -29.94 -4.51 0.86
N THR A 274 -28.62 -4.50 1.04
CA THR A 274 -27.74 -3.45 0.51
C THR A 274 -26.80 -3.96 -0.57
N GLY A 275 -26.50 -5.26 -0.60
CA GLY A 275 -25.54 -5.88 -1.50
C GLY A 275 -24.09 -5.83 -1.03
N ILE A 276 -23.86 -5.61 0.27
CA ILE A 276 -22.55 -5.87 0.92
C ILE A 276 -22.26 -7.37 0.89
N ILE A 277 -23.31 -8.18 1.07
CA ILE A 277 -23.34 -9.59 0.70
C ILE A 277 -24.36 -9.76 -0.42
N SER A 278 -23.92 -10.32 -1.53
CA SER A 278 -24.78 -10.71 -2.65
C SER A 278 -24.41 -12.09 -3.16
N TYR A 279 -25.26 -12.63 -4.02
CA TYR A 279 -25.04 -13.89 -4.71
C TYR A 279 -25.14 -13.66 -6.20
N PHE A 280 -24.30 -14.32 -6.97
CA PHE A 280 -24.22 -14.13 -8.41
C PHE A 280 -23.99 -15.46 -9.14
N THR A 281 -24.64 -15.59 -10.28
CA THR A 281 -24.24 -16.54 -11.32
C THR A 281 -24.31 -15.80 -12.65
N ALA A 282 -23.34 -16.04 -13.53
CA ALA A 282 -23.41 -15.53 -14.89
C ALA A 282 -24.46 -16.32 -15.70
N GLY A 283 -24.58 -17.62 -15.49
CA GLY A 283 -25.36 -18.52 -16.33
C GLY A 283 -24.68 -18.79 -17.68
N LYS A 284 -24.94 -19.97 -18.27
CA LYS A 284 -24.36 -20.39 -19.57
C LYS A 284 -24.62 -19.43 -20.71
N ASP A 285 -25.77 -18.75 -20.69
CA ASP A 285 -26.16 -17.79 -21.74
C ASP A 285 -25.23 -16.57 -21.79
N ASN A 286 -24.40 -16.42 -20.76
CA ASN A 286 -23.49 -15.30 -20.55
C ASN A 286 -22.02 -15.73 -20.47
N ALA A 287 -21.66 -16.91 -20.99
CA ALA A 287 -20.28 -17.35 -21.08
C ALA A 287 -19.41 -16.39 -21.91
N GLY A 288 -18.12 -16.33 -21.59
CA GLY A 288 -17.11 -15.46 -22.19
C GLY A 288 -16.76 -14.24 -21.35
N GLU A 289 -15.95 -13.35 -21.93
CA GLU A 289 -15.43 -12.15 -21.28
C GLU A 289 -16.45 -11.01 -21.28
N LYS A 290 -16.54 -10.29 -20.16
CA LYS A 290 -17.45 -9.15 -19.96
C LYS A 290 -16.79 -8.06 -19.13
N GLU A 291 -16.93 -6.82 -19.58
CA GLU A 291 -16.68 -5.63 -18.75
C GLU A 291 -17.85 -5.40 -17.80
N VAL A 292 -17.61 -5.52 -16.51
CA VAL A 292 -18.64 -5.45 -15.46
C VAL A 292 -18.32 -4.32 -14.48
N THR A 293 -19.36 -3.70 -13.92
CA THR A 293 -19.20 -2.69 -12.87
C THR A 293 -20.12 -3.00 -11.69
N TYR A 294 -19.52 -3.29 -10.53
CA TYR A 294 -20.24 -3.28 -9.25
C TYR A 294 -20.46 -1.84 -8.82
N VAL A 295 -21.71 -1.49 -8.50
CA VAL A 295 -22.08 -0.15 -8.07
C VAL A 295 -22.78 -0.25 -6.73
N LEU A 296 -22.30 0.45 -5.70
CA LEU A 296 -23.08 0.71 -4.49
C LEU A 296 -23.69 2.10 -4.62
N ARG A 297 -25.01 2.15 -4.77
CA ARG A 297 -25.75 3.40 -4.92
C ARG A 297 -26.37 3.82 -3.59
N LYS A 298 -26.17 5.09 -3.24
CA LYS A 298 -26.92 5.79 -2.20
C LYS A 298 -28.13 6.48 -2.84
N PHE A 299 -29.34 6.07 -2.49
CA PHE A 299 -30.57 6.66 -3.00
C PHE A 299 -30.86 7.99 -2.28
N ASP A 300 -31.53 8.90 -2.97
CA ASP A 300 -31.95 10.19 -2.37
C ASP A 300 -33.01 9.98 -1.29
N ASP A 301 -33.84 8.94 -1.44
CA ASP A 301 -34.86 8.56 -0.48
C ASP A 301 -35.14 7.03 -0.45
N ALA A 302 -35.67 6.57 0.68
CA ALA A 302 -35.95 5.15 0.91
C ALA A 302 -37.09 4.59 0.05
N THR A 303 -38.02 5.43 -0.42
CA THR A 303 -39.12 5.02 -1.29
C THR A 303 -38.60 4.69 -2.68
N THR A 304 -37.67 5.51 -3.19
CA THR A 304 -36.97 5.23 -4.45
C THR A 304 -36.21 3.91 -4.36
N LYS A 305 -35.46 3.66 -3.27
CA LYS A 305 -34.80 2.35 -3.08
C LYS A 305 -35.83 1.20 -3.06
N ALA A 306 -36.94 1.37 -2.34
CA ALA A 306 -37.97 0.34 -2.24
C ALA A 306 -38.64 -0.02 -3.58
N SER A 307 -38.53 0.84 -4.61
CA SER A 307 -39.03 0.57 -5.95
C SER A 307 -38.12 -0.33 -6.79
N VAL A 308 -36.87 -0.54 -6.38
CA VAL A 308 -35.90 -1.37 -7.11
C VAL A 308 -36.23 -2.85 -6.94
N THR A 309 -36.61 -3.51 -8.03
CA THR A 309 -36.95 -4.94 -8.07
C THR A 309 -35.72 -5.82 -8.22
N ARG A 310 -35.90 -7.14 -8.13
CA ARG A 310 -34.83 -8.14 -8.28
C ARG A 310 -34.23 -8.21 -9.68
N VAL A 311 -34.89 -7.68 -10.70
CA VAL A 311 -34.41 -7.74 -12.09
C VAL A 311 -33.79 -6.42 -12.57
N ASP A 312 -33.85 -5.37 -11.74
CA ASP A 312 -33.32 -4.04 -12.11
C ASP A 312 -31.79 -3.92 -11.95
N TRP A 313 -31.09 -4.96 -11.50
CA TRP A 313 -29.68 -4.90 -11.10
C TRP A 313 -28.68 -4.65 -12.24
N ASN A 314 -29.04 -4.98 -13.50
CA ASN A 314 -28.18 -4.83 -14.67
C ASN A 314 -28.64 -3.73 -15.66
N LEU A 315 -29.61 -2.91 -15.27
CA LEU A 315 -30.10 -1.83 -16.15
C LEU A 315 -28.97 -0.85 -16.48
N SER A 316 -28.83 -0.48 -17.75
CA SER A 316 -27.86 0.54 -18.17
C SER A 316 -28.29 1.97 -17.79
N ASP A 317 -29.58 2.18 -17.58
CA ASP A 317 -30.22 3.46 -17.24
C ASP A 317 -30.65 3.56 -15.76
N TYR A 318 -30.17 2.66 -14.89
CA TYR A 318 -30.54 2.65 -13.46
C TYR A 318 -30.33 4.02 -12.78
N ALA A 319 -29.30 4.79 -13.16
CA ALA A 319 -28.99 6.08 -12.55
C ALA A 319 -30.06 7.16 -12.85
N SER A 320 -30.69 7.12 -14.03
CA SER A 320 -31.82 7.99 -14.36
C SER A 320 -33.15 7.45 -13.83
N LYS A 321 -33.30 6.13 -13.78
CA LYS A 321 -34.50 5.45 -13.24
C LYS A 321 -34.63 5.57 -11.72
N PHE A 322 -33.51 5.56 -11.01
CA PHE A 322 -33.46 5.60 -9.55
C PHE A 322 -32.56 6.72 -9.06
N ALA A 323 -33.17 7.81 -8.59
CA ALA A 323 -32.47 9.00 -8.09
C ALA A 323 -31.53 8.67 -6.92
N GLY A 324 -30.35 9.31 -6.91
CA GLY A 324 -29.26 9.00 -5.97
C GLY A 324 -27.86 9.27 -6.53
N GLN A 325 -26.87 8.83 -5.78
CA GLN A 325 -25.44 8.93 -6.09
C GLN A 325 -24.77 7.58 -6.00
N ASP A 326 -23.92 7.25 -6.97
CA ASP A 326 -23.04 6.10 -6.85
C ASP A 326 -21.88 6.48 -5.94
N ILE A 327 -21.84 5.85 -4.76
CA ILE A 327 -20.80 6.11 -3.76
C ILE A 327 -19.61 5.16 -3.92
N VAL A 328 -19.81 4.05 -4.63
CA VAL A 328 -18.78 3.10 -5.03
C VAL A 328 -19.08 2.66 -6.45
N ARG A 329 -18.06 2.65 -7.31
CA ARG A 329 -18.10 2.13 -8.68
C ARG A 329 -16.83 1.34 -8.91
N LEU A 330 -16.94 0.02 -9.06
CA LEU A 330 -15.80 -0.89 -9.23
C LEU A 330 -15.89 -1.57 -10.59
N THR A 331 -15.01 -1.22 -11.52
CA THR A 331 -14.99 -1.79 -12.88
C THR A 331 -13.90 -2.86 -12.98
N PHE A 332 -14.27 -4.03 -13.52
CA PHE A 332 -13.40 -5.19 -13.68
C PHE A 332 -13.86 -6.07 -14.86
N GLU A 333 -12.92 -6.85 -15.39
CA GLU A 333 -13.21 -7.93 -16.34
C GLU A 333 -13.73 -9.17 -15.60
N LEU A 334 -14.84 -9.71 -16.09
CA LEU A 334 -15.41 -10.99 -15.66
C LEU A 334 -15.25 -12.00 -16.80
N HIS A 335 -14.55 -13.10 -16.55
CA HIS A 335 -14.31 -14.17 -17.51
C HIS A 335 -15.16 -15.37 -17.07
N ALA A 336 -16.28 -15.60 -17.77
CA ALA A 336 -17.21 -16.67 -17.44
C ALA A 336 -16.96 -17.91 -18.33
N GLU A 337 -16.06 -18.80 -17.92
CA GLU A 337 -15.59 -19.93 -18.74
C GLU A 337 -15.83 -21.30 -18.09
N GLU A 338 -16.08 -22.32 -18.91
CA GLU A 338 -16.18 -23.71 -18.42
C GLU A 338 -14.81 -24.19 -17.92
N GLY A 339 -14.72 -24.54 -16.64
CA GLY A 339 -13.47 -25.04 -16.04
C GLY A 339 -12.58 -23.97 -15.39
N GLY A 340 -13.08 -22.74 -15.21
CA GLY A 340 -12.42 -21.76 -14.35
C GLY A 340 -12.22 -22.32 -12.94
N HIS A 341 -10.95 -22.47 -12.54
CA HIS A 341 -10.51 -22.92 -11.23
C HIS A 341 -9.75 -21.79 -10.54
#